data_AF-A0A496XBA6-F1
#
_entry.id   AF-A0A496XBA6-F1
#
_cell.length_a   1.000
_cell.length_b   1.000
_cell.length_c   1.000
_cell.angle_alpha   90.00
_cell.angle_beta   90.00
_cell.angle_gamma   90.00
#
_symmetry.space_group_name_H-M   'P 1'
#
loop_
_entity.id
_entity.type
_entity.pdbx_description
1 polymer ?
#
loop_
_entity_poly.entity_id
_entity_poly.type
_entity_poly.pdbx_seq_one_letter_code
_entity_poly.pdbx_strand_id
1 'polypeptide(L)'
;MTDLESKVQRLLDIEEVKTLIATYARSADQRNDPVIIGPFFSEDAVWECDSFGRYEGRDVIANSPGEIGQKDITWTLHYMISPIG
;
A
#
# COMPACT_ATOMS: atom_id res chain seq x y z
N MET A 1 -26.42 -14.92 -9.22
CA MET A 1 -25.02 -15.23 -9.55
C MET A 1 -24.88 -16.74 -9.58
N THR A 2 -24.34 -17.30 -10.66
CA THR A 2 -24.10 -18.75 -10.80
C THR A 2 -22.85 -19.17 -10.02
N ASP A 3 -22.62 -20.48 -9.85
CA ASP A 3 -21.41 -21.03 -9.21
C ASP A 3 -20.13 -20.61 -9.95
N LEU A 4 -20.16 -20.60 -11.30
CA LEU A 4 -19.02 -20.19 -12.11
C LEU A 4 -18.74 -18.68 -11.98
N GLU A 5 -19.78 -17.84 -12.05
CA GLU A 5 -19.64 -16.39 -11.86
C GLU A 5 -19.02 -16.07 -10.50
N SER A 6 -19.43 -16.80 -9.45
CA SER A 6 -18.91 -16.62 -8.09
C SER A 6 -17.43 -17.01 -7.99
N LYS A 7 -17.03 -18.11 -8.62
CA LYS A 7 -15.62 -18.55 -8.69
C LYS A 7 -14.74 -17.58 -9.48
N VAL A 8 -15.26 -17.05 -10.60
CA VAL A 8 -14.55 -16.05 -11.40
C VAL A 8 -14.39 -14.74 -10.61
N GLN A 9 -15.44 -14.26 -9.96
CA GLN A 9 -15.37 -13.06 -9.13
C GLN A 9 -14.31 -13.22 -8.03
N ARG A 10 -14.29 -14.37 -7.35
CA ARG A 10 -13.29 -14.66 -6.34
C ARG A 10 -11.85 -14.57 -6.87
N LEU A 11 -11.59 -15.02 -8.10
CA LEU A 11 -10.27 -14.91 -8.72
C LEU A 11 -9.93 -13.46 -9.09
N LEU A 12 -10.90 -12.67 -9.53
CA LEU A 12 -10.72 -11.25 -9.80
C LEU A 12 -10.40 -10.48 -8.51
N ASP A 13 -11.12 -10.75 -7.43
CA ASP A 13 -10.87 -10.13 -6.12
C ASP A 13 -9.44 -10.43 -5.62
N ILE A 14 -8.97 -11.67 -5.81
CA ILE A 14 -7.59 -12.06 -5.47
C ILE A 14 -6.59 -11.25 -6.30
N GLU A 15 -6.85 -11.07 -7.59
CA GLU A 15 -5.95 -10.34 -8.48
C GLU A 15 -5.94 -8.83 -8.18
N GLU A 16 -7.08 -8.26 -7.80
CA GLU A 16 -7.17 -6.88 -7.33
C GLU A 16 -6.35 -6.65 -6.05
N VAL A 17 -6.44 -7.57 -5.08
CA VAL A 17 -5.63 -7.50 -3.84
C VAL A 17 -4.14 -7.63 -4.16
N LYS A 18 -3.73 -8.56 -5.04
CA LYS A 18 -2.32 -8.68 -5.46
C LYS A 18 -1.81 -7.41 -6.13
N THR A 19 -2.62 -6.83 -7.01
CA THR A 19 -2.29 -5.58 -7.71
C THR A 19 -2.15 -4.42 -6.73
N LEU A 20 -3.05 -4.32 -5.75
CA LEU A 20 -2.98 -3.32 -4.69
C LEU A 20 -1.67 -3.42 -3.89
N ILE A 21 -1.34 -4.62 -3.42
CA ILE A 21 -0.11 -4.89 -2.66
C ILE A 21 1.15 -4.54 -3.48
N ALA A 22 1.20 -5.00 -4.74
CA ALA A 22 2.34 -4.72 -5.63
C ALA A 22 2.50 -3.22 -5.91
N THR A 23 1.41 -2.49 -6.04
CA THR A 23 1.46 -1.06 -6.32
C THR A 23 1.86 -0.25 -5.09
N TYR A 24 1.40 -0.65 -3.90
CA TYR A 24 1.88 -0.09 -2.63
C TYR A 24 3.39 -0.32 -2.43
N ALA A 25 3.88 -1.53 -2.69
CA ALA A 25 5.31 -1.84 -2.62
C ALA A 25 6.14 -0.94 -3.55
N ARG A 26 5.66 -0.76 -4.79
CA ARG A 26 6.31 0.11 -5.77
C ARG A 26 6.36 1.56 -5.31
N SER A 27 5.30 2.09 -4.69
CA SER A 27 5.32 3.48 -4.20
C SER A 27 6.29 3.65 -3.02
N ALA A 28 6.38 2.66 -2.15
CA ALA A 28 7.34 2.64 -1.05
C ALA A 28 8.80 2.56 -1.55
N ASP A 29 9.07 1.75 -2.58
CA ASP A 29 10.38 1.66 -3.25
C ASP A 29 10.74 2.92 -4.04
N GLN A 30 9.74 3.74 -4.38
CA GLN A 30 9.91 5.07 -4.96
C GLN A 30 9.95 6.17 -3.89
N ARG A 31 10.55 5.87 -2.72
CA ARG A 31 10.75 6.80 -1.60
C ARG A 31 9.44 7.36 -1.03
N ASN A 32 8.39 6.52 -0.99
CA ASN A 32 7.07 6.90 -0.50
C ASN A 32 6.53 8.17 -1.19
N ASP A 33 6.57 8.22 -2.53
CA ASP A 33 6.04 9.36 -3.29
C ASP A 33 4.58 9.65 -2.88
N PRO A 34 4.27 10.84 -2.32
CA PRO A 34 2.94 11.19 -1.82
C PRO A 34 1.84 11.09 -2.89
N VAL A 35 2.18 11.38 -4.15
CA VAL A 35 1.24 11.33 -5.28
C VAL A 35 0.86 9.90 -5.60
N ILE A 36 1.79 8.96 -5.41
CA ILE A 36 1.58 7.54 -5.71
C ILE A 36 0.97 6.83 -4.50
N ILE A 37 1.46 7.09 -3.29
CA ILE A 37 1.05 6.34 -2.08
C ILE A 37 -0.28 6.83 -1.51
N GLY A 38 -0.59 8.13 -1.61
CA GLY A 38 -1.79 8.74 -1.02
C GLY A 38 -3.11 8.09 -1.45
N PRO A 39 -3.34 7.84 -2.76
CA PRO A 39 -4.58 7.22 -3.22
C PRO A 39 -4.90 5.82 -2.68
N PHE A 40 -3.92 5.11 -2.09
CA PHE A 40 -4.15 3.77 -1.50
C PHE A 40 -4.79 3.80 -0.13
N PHE A 41 -4.76 4.94 0.56
CA PHE A 41 -5.32 5.07 1.89
C PHE A 41 -6.77 5.56 1.82
N SER A 42 -7.63 5.06 2.70
CA SER A 42 -8.92 5.72 2.97
C SER A 42 -8.69 7.09 3.61
N GLU A 43 -9.69 7.98 3.56
CA GLU A 43 -9.58 9.31 4.16
C GLU A 43 -9.24 9.26 5.65
N ASP A 44 -9.72 8.24 6.35
CA ASP A 44 -9.57 7.96 7.77
C ASP A 44 -8.50 6.88 8.09
N ALA A 45 -7.63 6.56 7.14
CA ALA A 45 -6.63 5.51 7.31
C ALA A 45 -5.69 5.81 8.50
N VAL A 46 -5.16 4.74 9.08
CA VAL A 46 -4.11 4.79 10.09
C VAL A 46 -2.92 4.01 9.57
N TRP A 47 -1.74 4.64 9.60
CA TRP A 47 -0.46 3.97 9.37
C TRP A 47 0.37 4.02 10.64
N GLU A 48 0.93 2.90 11.05
CA GLU A 48 1.78 2.82 12.23
C GLU A 48 2.96 1.89 12.02
N CYS A 49 4.11 2.27 12.57
CA CYS A 49 5.29 1.43 12.64
C CYS A 49 6.11 1.81 13.89
N ASP A 50 6.47 0.83 14.72
CA ASP A 50 7.07 1.06 16.04
C ASP A 50 8.23 2.08 16.04
N SER A 51 9.10 2.02 15.02
CA SER A 51 10.28 2.91 14.91
C SER A 51 10.00 4.26 14.27
N PHE A 52 8.83 4.44 13.63
CA PHE A 52 8.50 5.64 12.85
C PHE A 52 7.29 6.40 13.41
N GLY A 53 6.50 5.79 14.29
CA GLY A 53 5.33 6.38 14.92
C GLY A 53 4.01 5.99 14.24
N ARG A 54 2.97 6.78 14.53
CA ARG A 54 1.59 6.57 14.08
C ARG A 54 1.07 7.85 13.43
N TYR A 55 0.41 7.68 12.28
CA TYR A 55 -0.12 8.76 11.45
C TYR A 55 -1.56 8.43 11.06
N GLU A 56 -2.45 9.42 11.16
CA GLU A 56 -3.88 9.26 10.91
C GLU A 56 -4.35 10.26 9.86
N GLY A 57 -5.12 9.76 8.89
CA GLY A 57 -5.65 10.52 7.76
C GLY A 57 -4.78 10.38 6.51
N ARG A 58 -5.43 10.19 5.34
CA ARG A 58 -4.76 10.02 4.04
C ARG A 58 -3.67 11.06 3.79
N ASP A 59 -4.01 12.34 3.95
CA ASP A 59 -3.09 13.44 3.63
C ASP A 59 -1.88 13.46 4.57
N VAL A 60 -2.06 13.09 5.83
CA VAL A 60 -0.97 12.98 6.81
C VAL A 60 -0.05 11.82 6.44
N ILE A 61 -0.64 10.67 6.10
CA ILE A 61 0.10 9.46 5.71
C ILE A 61 0.79 9.62 4.36
N ALA A 62 0.25 10.39 3.41
CA ALA A 62 0.91 10.63 2.14
C ALA A 62 2.19 11.48 2.33
N ASN A 63 2.15 12.47 3.22
CA ASN A 63 3.24 13.44 3.36
C ASN A 63 4.30 13.06 4.40
N SER A 64 3.95 12.34 5.48
CA SER A 64 4.88 12.14 6.62
C SER A 64 5.93 11.03 6.40
N PRO A 65 5.57 9.80 6.02
CA PRO A 65 6.51 8.74 5.64
C PRO A 65 7.32 9.12 4.38
N GLY A 66 6.79 10.00 3.53
CA GLY A 66 7.50 10.62 2.41
C GLY A 66 8.73 11.42 2.85
N GLU A 67 8.62 12.21 3.92
CA GLU A 67 9.76 12.97 4.43
C GLU A 67 10.87 12.09 5.00
N ILE A 68 10.50 11.02 5.73
CA ILE A 68 11.46 10.06 6.29
C ILE A 68 12.12 9.25 5.17
N GLY A 69 11.31 8.77 4.22
CA GLY A 69 11.76 8.02 3.05
C GLY A 69 12.68 8.82 2.13
N GLN A 70 12.55 10.14 2.06
CA GLN A 70 13.40 10.99 1.23
C GLN A 70 14.69 11.45 1.93
N LYS A 71 14.67 11.61 3.27
CA LYS A 71 15.82 12.13 4.03
C LYS A 71 16.76 11.04 4.53
N ASP A 72 16.19 9.95 5.05
CA ASP A 72 16.96 8.96 5.83
C ASP A 72 17.10 7.60 5.13
N ILE A 73 16.29 7.36 4.10
CA ILE A 73 16.24 6.08 3.38
C ILE A 73 16.75 6.30 1.95
N THR A 74 17.97 5.86 1.67
CA THR A 74 18.58 6.05 0.35
C THR A 74 18.01 5.12 -0.73
N TRP A 75 17.58 3.92 -0.33
CA TRP A 75 17.02 2.89 -1.19
C TRP A 75 16.23 1.83 -0.41
N THR A 76 15.17 1.30 -1.02
CA THR A 76 14.30 0.24 -0.48
C THR A 76 13.92 -0.77 -1.57
N LEU A 77 13.58 -1.98 -1.13
CA LEU A 77 12.96 -3.02 -1.95
C LEU A 77 11.94 -3.79 -1.11
N HIS A 78 10.67 -3.73 -1.49
CA HIS A 78 9.59 -4.42 -0.80
C HIS A 78 9.27 -5.76 -1.47
N TYR A 79 9.72 -6.85 -0.83
CA TYR A 79 9.49 -8.21 -1.33
C TYR A 79 8.14 -8.76 -0.85
N MET A 80 7.07 -8.42 -1.57
CA MET A 80 5.70 -8.82 -1.23
C MET A 80 5.35 -10.19 -1.83
N ILE A 81 5.84 -11.26 -1.21
CA ILE A 81 5.59 -12.63 -1.67
C ILE A 81 4.42 -13.29 -0.96
N SER A 82 3.73 -14.16 -1.69
CA SER A 82 2.70 -15.07 -1.17
C SER A 82 1.56 -14.37 -0.41
N PRO A 83 0.86 -13.39 -1.00
CA PRO A 83 -0.36 -12.88 -0.39
C PRO A 83 -1.35 -14.04 -0.23
N ILE A 84 -1.92 -14.17 0.98
CA ILE A 84 -2.89 -15.22 1.27
C ILE A 84 -4.15 -14.90 0.48
N GLY A 85 -4.45 -15.77 -0.49
CA GLY A 85 -5.55 -15.67 -1.44
C GLY A 85 -6.80 -16.32 -0.92
#